data_AF-A0AA88R938-F1
#
_entry.id   AF-A0AA88R938-F1
#
_cell.length_a   1.000
_cell.length_b   1.000
_cell.length_c   1.000
_cell.angle_alpha   90.00
_cell.angle_beta   90.00
_cell.angle_gamma   90.00
#
_symmetry.space_group_name_H-M   'P 1'
#
loop_
_entity.id
_entity.type
_entity.pdbx_description
1 polymer ?
#
loop_
_entity_poly.entity_id
_entity_poly.type
_entity_poly.pdbx_seq_one_letter_code
_entity_poly.pdbx_strand_id
1 'polypeptide(L)'
;MEKYFGNAYRGDPGVPHADPERFVNIWVGSAAFSALTFFNPYIWTLSNQFNWHDKAMLFEQYHWKKALEKQQPYQFKWNQMDKEIRDSYYHNWPVYFP
;
A
#
# COMPACT_ATOMS: atom_id res chain seq x y z
N MET A 1 30.31 1.02 -27.93
CA MET A 1 29.42 1.64 -26.92
C MET A 1 29.09 3.08 -27.28
N GLU A 2 30.07 3.96 -27.53
CA GLU A 2 29.81 5.38 -27.89
C GLU A 2 28.98 5.60 -29.18
N LYS A 3 29.14 4.75 -30.21
CA LYS A 3 28.39 4.92 -31.47
C LYS A 3 26.89 4.60 -31.36
N TYR A 4 26.50 3.74 -30.41
CA TYR A 4 25.11 3.34 -30.19
C TYR A 4 24.41 4.21 -29.14
N PHE A 5 25.14 4.67 -28.11
CA PHE A 5 24.57 5.51 -27.04
C PHE A 5 24.86 7.00 -27.19
N GLY A 6 25.82 7.40 -28.03
CA GLY A 6 26.26 8.79 -28.15
C GLY A 6 25.28 9.70 -28.90
N ASN A 7 24.43 9.16 -29.78
CA ASN A 7 23.43 9.97 -30.51
C ASN A 7 22.08 10.07 -29.76
N ALA A 8 21.63 9.01 -29.09
CA ALA A 8 20.35 9.03 -28.36
C ALA A 8 20.38 9.95 -27.13
N TYR A 9 21.56 10.19 -26.56
CA TYR A 9 21.77 11.01 -25.36
C TYR A 9 22.37 12.40 -25.65
N ARG A 10 22.53 12.79 -26.92
CA ARG A 10 23.22 14.04 -27.30
C ARG A 10 22.34 15.30 -27.25
N GLY A 11 21.21 15.23 -26.55
CA GLY A 11 20.35 16.39 -26.37
C GLY A 11 19.70 16.86 -27.65
N ASP A 12 18.97 15.95 -28.32
CA ASP A 12 17.88 16.40 -29.17
C ASP A 12 16.92 17.23 -28.26
N PRO A 13 16.69 18.52 -28.55
CA PRO A 13 15.80 19.36 -27.75
C PRO A 13 14.35 18.86 -27.70
N GLY A 14 13.98 17.89 -28.54
CA GLY A 14 12.71 17.15 -28.45
C GLY A 14 12.70 16.02 -27.40
N VAL A 15 13.85 15.65 -26.82
CA VAL A 15 13.97 14.57 -25.84
C VAL A 15 13.86 15.16 -24.42
N PRO A 16 12.80 14.84 -23.65
CA PRO A 16 12.46 15.51 -22.39
C PRO A 16 13.50 15.45 -21.26
N HIS A 17 14.58 14.69 -21.43
CA HIS A 17 15.58 14.38 -20.41
C HIS A 17 16.93 15.10 -20.63
N ALA A 18 17.06 15.89 -21.69
CA ALA A 18 18.32 16.57 -22.04
C ALA A 18 18.44 18.00 -21.46
N ASP A 19 17.36 18.53 -20.90
CA ASP A 19 17.32 19.82 -20.23
C ASP A 19 17.98 19.70 -18.83
N PRO A 20 19.03 20.49 -18.51
CA PRO A 20 19.69 20.47 -17.21
C PRO A 20 18.74 20.66 -16.02
N GLU A 21 17.69 21.48 -16.15
CA GLU A 21 16.70 21.68 -15.08
C GLU A 21 15.86 20.42 -14.86
N ARG A 22 15.50 19.72 -15.94
CA ARG A 22 14.77 18.46 -15.87
C ARG A 22 15.64 17.32 -15.37
N PHE A 23 16.93 17.33 -15.70
CA PHE A 23 17.89 16.33 -15.23
C PHE A 23 17.97 16.32 -13.71
N VAL A 24 18.13 17.49 -13.07
CA VAL A 24 18.15 17.59 -11.60
C VAL A 24 16.84 17.10 -10.99
N ASN A 25 15.69 17.50 -11.54
CA ASN A 25 14.38 17.05 -11.05
C ASN A 25 14.21 15.52 -11.15
N ILE A 26 14.70 14.90 -12.22
CA ILE A 26 14.67 13.43 -12.40
C ILE A 26 15.56 12.74 -11.36
N TRP A 27 16.74 13.27 -11.06
CA TRP A 27 17.64 12.72 -10.04
C TRP A 27 17.06 12.85 -8.64
N VAL A 28 16.48 14.00 -8.31
CA VAL A 28 15.82 14.22 -7.01
C VAL A 28 14.66 13.23 -6.85
N GLY A 29 13.80 13.08 -7.87
CA GLY A 29 12.70 12.11 -7.85
C GLY A 29 13.19 10.67 -7.69
N SER A 30 14.24 10.29 -8.42
CA SER A 30 14.81 8.94 -8.37
C SER A 30 15.48 8.64 -7.01
N ALA A 31 16.20 9.61 -6.45
CA ALA A 31 16.84 9.49 -5.15
C ALA A 31 15.79 9.40 -4.02
N ALA A 32 14.76 10.23 -4.07
CA ALA A 32 13.64 10.19 -3.12
C ALA A 32 12.90 8.84 -3.18
N PHE A 33 12.57 8.36 -4.39
CA PHE A 33 11.93 7.06 -4.59
C PHE A 33 12.81 5.89 -4.08
N SER A 34 14.12 5.94 -4.33
CA SER A 34 15.06 4.93 -3.87
C SER A 34 15.20 4.90 -2.35
N ALA A 35 15.27 6.07 -1.70
CA ALA A 35 15.30 6.13 -0.24
C ALA A 35 14.01 5.56 0.37
N LEU A 36 12.84 5.96 -0.15
CA LEU A 36 11.55 5.46 0.32
C LEU A 36 11.41 3.95 0.17
N THR A 37 11.81 3.40 -0.97
CA THR A 37 11.75 1.95 -1.22
C THR A 37 12.83 1.17 -0.47
N PHE A 38 13.97 1.78 -0.14
CA PHE A 38 14.99 1.14 0.70
C PHE A 38 14.50 0.95 2.14
N PHE A 39 13.86 1.97 2.72
CA PHE A 39 13.31 1.88 4.09
C PHE A 39 11.97 1.13 4.15
N ASN A 40 11.15 1.22 3.10
CA ASN A 40 9.87 0.52 3.00
C ASN A 40 9.73 -0.16 1.63
N PRO A 41 10.33 -1.35 1.46
CA PRO A 41 10.36 -2.06 0.18
C PRO A 41 8.99 -2.51 -0.29
N TYR A 42 7.97 -2.49 0.57
CA TYR A 42 6.60 -2.88 0.25
C TYR A 42 5.64 -1.69 0.31
N ILE A 43 6.09 -0.49 -0.06
CA ILE A 43 5.27 0.73 -0.01
C ILE A 43 3.94 0.57 -0.80
N TRP A 44 3.92 -0.25 -1.85
CA TRP A 44 2.70 -0.56 -2.62
C TRP A 44 1.66 -1.39 -1.83
N THR A 45 2.04 -1.98 -0.70
CA THR A 45 1.10 -2.65 0.22
C THR A 45 0.39 -1.68 1.14
N LEU A 46 0.77 -0.39 1.19
CA LEU A 46 0.14 0.61 2.06
C LEU A 46 -1.37 0.73 1.83
N SER A 47 -1.84 0.55 0.59
CA SER A 47 -3.28 0.49 0.27
C SER A 47 -3.98 -0.66 0.98
N ASN A 48 -3.27 -1.75 1.22
CA ASN A 48 -3.77 -2.96 1.86
C ASN A 48 -3.46 -3.06 3.37
N GLN A 49 -2.58 -2.20 3.90
CA GLN A 49 -2.17 -2.21 5.31
C GLN A 49 -3.28 -1.77 6.28
N PHE A 50 -4.24 -0.97 5.82
CA PHE A 50 -5.34 -0.46 6.63
C PHE A 50 -6.68 -1.07 6.22
N ASN A 51 -6.81 -2.39 6.36
CA ASN A 51 -8.12 -3.03 6.33
C ASN A 51 -8.84 -2.82 7.67
N TRP A 52 -9.84 -1.94 7.67
CA TRP A 52 -10.64 -1.65 8.86
C TRP A 52 -11.32 -2.91 9.43
N HIS A 53 -11.76 -3.80 8.56
CA HIS A 53 -12.45 -5.02 8.95
C HIS A 53 -11.51 -6.00 9.67
N ASP A 54 -10.26 -6.15 9.23
CA ASP A 54 -9.27 -7.01 9.90
C ASP A 54 -8.95 -6.47 11.31
N LYS A 55 -8.87 -5.15 11.47
CA LYS A 55 -8.73 -4.52 12.79
C LYS A 55 -9.95 -4.75 13.68
N ALA A 56 -11.16 -4.67 13.12
CA ALA A 56 -12.39 -4.94 13.86
C ALA A 56 -12.45 -6.41 14.33
N MET A 57 -12.08 -7.36 13.47
CA MET A 57 -11.99 -8.78 13.81
C MET A 57 -10.95 -9.07 14.90
N LEU A 58 -9.75 -8.47 14.81
CA LEU A 58 -8.71 -8.61 15.83
C LEU A 58 -9.15 -8.03 17.18
N PHE A 59 -9.84 -6.87 17.15
CA PHE A 59 -10.41 -6.27 18.36
C PHE A 59 -11.45 -7.18 19.00
N GLU A 60 -12.35 -7.76 18.20
CA GLU A 60 -13.37 -8.69 18.68
C GLU A 60 -12.74 -9.96 19.27
N GLN A 61 -11.76 -10.56 18.57
CA GLN A 61 -11.01 -11.72 19.03
C GLN A 61 -10.34 -11.47 20.39
N TYR A 62 -9.74 -10.30 20.58
CA TYR A 62 -9.11 -9.92 21.83
C TYR A 62 -10.10 -9.88 23.00
N HIS A 63 -11.27 -9.27 22.79
CA HIS A 63 -12.30 -9.20 23.83
C HIS A 63 -12.92 -10.55 24.12
N TRP A 64 -13.10 -11.38 23.09
CA TRP A 64 -13.53 -12.76 23.27
C TRP A 64 -12.54 -13.57 24.11
N LYS A 65 -11.23 -13.50 23.83
CA LYS A 65 -10.20 -14.17 24.64
C LYS A 65 -10.24 -13.73 26.11
N LYS A 66 -10.38 -12.42 26.37
CA LYS A 66 -10.54 -11.89 27.73
C LYS A 66 -11.81 -12.38 28.43
N ALA A 67 -12.92 -12.51 27.70
CA ALA A 67 -14.15 -13.05 28.26
C ALA A 67 -14.00 -14.55 28.58
N LEU A 68 -13.31 -15.30 27.71
CA LEU A 68 -12.99 -16.71 27.90
C LEU A 68 -12.12 -16.93 29.15
N GLU A 69 -11.08 -16.12 29.34
CA GLU A 69 -10.23 -16.13 30.56
C GLU A 69 -11.06 -15.91 31.84
N LYS A 70 -12.13 -15.11 31.76
CA LYS A 70 -13.04 -14.83 32.87
C LYS A 70 -14.23 -15.79 32.95
N GLN A 71 -14.30 -16.79 32.06
CA GLN A 71 -15.45 -17.70 31.92
C GLN A 71 -16.80 -16.99 31.74
N GLN A 72 -16.79 -15.82 31.08
CA GLN A 72 -17.98 -15.03 30.82
C GLN A 72 -18.52 -15.30 29.40
N PRO A 73 -19.85 -15.32 29.21
CA PRO A 73 -20.41 -15.39 27.88
C PRO A 73 -20.04 -14.12 27.09
N TYR A 74 -19.61 -14.31 25.84
CA TYR A 74 -19.29 -13.21 24.93
C TYR A 74 -20.25 -13.21 23.75
N GLN A 75 -20.85 -12.06 23.47
CA GLN A 75 -21.67 -11.86 22.28
C GLN A 75 -20.84 -11.20 21.19
N PHE A 76 -20.70 -11.87 20.05
CA PHE A 76 -20.04 -11.33 18.88
C PHE A 76 -20.87 -10.18 18.28
N LYS A 77 -20.28 -9.00 18.27
CA LYS A 77 -20.87 -7.77 17.73
C LYS A 77 -20.84 -7.77 16.21
N TRP A 78 -19.90 -8.47 15.58
CA TRP A 78 -19.83 -8.60 14.12
C TRP A 78 -21.13 -9.15 13.52
N ASN A 79 -21.76 -10.11 14.21
CA ASN A 79 -23.03 -10.70 13.75
C ASN A 79 -24.26 -9.81 13.98
N GLN A 80 -24.12 -8.76 14.80
CA GLN A 80 -25.18 -7.78 15.09
C GLN A 80 -25.12 -6.58 14.14
N MET A 81 -24.06 -6.46 13.32
CA MET A 81 -23.93 -5.41 12.33
C MET A 81 -24.88 -5.63 11.15
N ASP A 82 -25.28 -4.53 10.51
CA ASP A 82 -26.10 -4.60 9.30
C ASP A 82 -25.42 -5.41 8.20
N LYS A 83 -26.23 -6.21 7.51
CA LYS A 83 -25.76 -7.11 6.46
C LYS A 83 -25.00 -6.37 5.37
N GLU A 84 -25.43 -5.17 4.99
CA GLU A 84 -24.77 -4.35 3.97
C GLU A 84 -23.34 -3.97 4.36
N ILE A 85 -23.11 -3.62 5.63
CA ILE A 85 -21.78 -3.27 6.16
C ILE A 85 -20.89 -4.51 6.26
N ARG A 86 -21.48 -5.67 6.56
CA ARG A 86 -20.75 -6.94 6.57
C ARG A 86 -20.38 -7.38 5.16
N ASP A 87 -21.30 -7.23 4.21
CA ASP A 87 -21.12 -7.67 2.83
C ASP A 87 -20.14 -6.75 2.07
N SER A 88 -20.02 -5.47 2.46
CA SER A 88 -19.01 -4.56 1.93
C SER A 88 -17.57 -5.04 2.17
N TYR A 89 -17.34 -5.85 3.22
CA TYR A 89 -16.05 -6.51 3.47
C TYR A 89 -15.62 -7.40 2.29
N TYR A 90 -16.58 -8.14 1.73
CA TYR A 90 -16.33 -9.10 0.66
C TYR A 90 -16.25 -8.45 -0.72
N HIS A 91 -16.76 -7.22 -0.89
CA HIS A 91 -16.68 -6.50 -2.15
C HIS A 91 -15.25 -6.11 -2.55
N ASN A 92 -14.41 -5.75 -1.57
CA ASN A 92 -13.02 -5.36 -1.81
C ASN A 92 -12.05 -6.54 -1.80
N TRP A 93 -12.47 -7.72 -1.34
CA TRP A 93 -11.62 -8.92 -1.24
C TRP A 93 -10.80 -9.25 -2.50
N PRO A 94 -11.34 -9.12 -3.75
CA PRO A 94 -10.57 -9.40 -4.98
C PRO A 94 -9.42 -8.42 -5.23
N VAL A 95 -9.39 -7.26 -4.54
CA VAL A 95 -8.35 -6.23 -4.67
C VAL A 95 -7.23 -6.44 -3.64
N TYR A 96 -7.54 -7.05 -2.49
CA TYR A 96 -6.57 -7.26 -1.40
C TYR A 96 -5.78 -8.57 -1.55
N PHE A 97 -6.35 -9.59 -2.21
CA PHE A 97 -5.73 -10.88 -2.46
C PHE A 97 -5.81 -11.22 -3.97
N PRO A 98 -4.84 -10.78 -4.79
CA PRO A 98 -4.71 -11.26 -6.17
C PRO A 98 -4.29 -12.74 -6.22
#